data_AF-A0A817BVG8-F1
#
_entry.id   AF-A0A817BVG8-F1
#
_cell.length_a   1.000
_cell.length_b   1.000
_cell.length_c   1.000
_cell.angle_alpha   90.00
_cell.angle_beta   90.00
_cell.angle_gamma   90.00
#
_symmetry.space_group_name_H-M   'P 1'
#
loop_
_entity.id
_entity.type
_entity.pdbx_description
1 polymer ?
#
loop_
_entity_poly.entity_id
_entity_poly.type
_entity_poly.pdbx_seq_one_letter_code
_entity_poly.pdbx_strand_id
1 'polypeptide(L)'
;MSTNSTTTTETFDEHLIGPFAVVPKTDCPHLRNHTYTLPQSAHRVHGRQPACTDCGETRENWACLEENCSQIGCSRYQQKHMLAHHQSTGHSICLSLSDHSFYCYACESYIDSPKLTQVNEQLIASRQQ
;
A
#
# COMPACT_ATOMS: atom_id res chain seq x y z
N MET A 1 -4.98 -58.74 8.08
CA MET A 1 -5.85 -57.61 7.72
C MET A 1 -4.93 -56.45 7.42
N SER A 2 -4.70 -56.19 6.14
CA SER A 2 -3.68 -55.26 5.66
C SER A 2 -4.18 -53.81 5.79
N THR A 3 -3.47 -52.98 6.55
CA THR A 3 -3.71 -51.53 6.60
C THR A 3 -2.82 -50.87 5.56
N ASN A 4 -3.40 -50.47 4.43
CA ASN A 4 -2.77 -49.54 3.49
C ASN A 4 -2.91 -48.12 4.04
N SER A 5 -1.81 -47.55 4.52
CA SER A 5 -1.70 -46.11 4.75
C SER A 5 -0.92 -45.53 3.59
N THR A 6 -1.64 -44.92 2.65
CA THR A 6 -1.09 -44.24 1.48
C THR A 6 -0.29 -43.02 1.94
N THR A 7 1.03 -43.09 1.80
CA THR A 7 1.93 -41.94 1.93
C THR A 7 1.72 -41.04 0.72
N THR A 8 0.95 -39.97 0.89
CA THR A 8 0.95 -38.86 -0.07
C THR A 8 2.20 -38.03 0.21
N THR A 9 3.22 -38.19 -0.63
CA THR A 9 4.37 -37.30 -0.71
C THR A 9 3.90 -35.88 -1.06
N GLU A 10 3.82 -35.01 -0.07
CA GLU A 10 3.75 -33.57 -0.28
C GLU A 10 5.10 -33.11 -0.83
N THR A 11 5.11 -32.67 -2.09
CA THR A 11 6.24 -31.98 -2.69
C THR A 11 6.35 -30.60 -2.05
N PHE A 12 7.26 -30.45 -1.11
CA PHE A 12 7.65 -29.14 -0.57
C PHE A 12 8.48 -28.39 -1.61
N ASP A 13 8.02 -27.21 -2.01
CA ASP A 13 8.75 -26.31 -2.90
C ASP A 13 9.88 -25.63 -2.11
N GLU A 14 11.12 -26.00 -2.44
CA GLU A 14 12.37 -25.53 -1.81
C GLU A 14 12.70 -24.06 -2.16
N HIS A 15 11.79 -23.33 -2.82
CA HIS A 15 11.97 -21.92 -3.20
C HIS A 15 11.33 -20.88 -2.27
N LEU A 16 10.75 -21.32 -1.14
CA LEU A 16 10.12 -20.41 -0.17
C LEU A 16 11.17 -19.81 0.77
N ILE A 17 11.69 -18.67 0.31
CA ILE A 17 12.32 -17.58 1.06
C ILE A 17 11.81 -17.55 2.51
N GLY A 18 12.76 -17.53 3.47
CA GLY A 18 12.55 -17.82 4.89
C GLY A 18 11.43 -17.07 5.63
N PRO A 19 11.16 -17.43 6.90
CA PRO A 19 9.86 -17.28 7.59
C PRO A 19 9.37 -15.84 7.90
N PHE A 20 9.94 -14.80 7.30
CA PHE A 20 9.63 -13.40 7.60
C PHE A 20 9.49 -12.49 6.36
N ALA A 21 9.54 -13.03 5.14
CA ALA A 21 9.36 -12.20 3.95
C ALA A 21 7.90 -11.75 3.79
N VAL A 22 7.67 -10.44 3.80
CA VAL A 22 6.38 -9.86 3.43
C VAL A 22 6.24 -9.96 1.91
N VAL A 23 5.29 -10.75 1.43
CA VAL A 23 4.97 -10.89 0.01
C VAL A 23 3.76 -10.02 -0.32
N PRO A 24 3.89 -8.97 -1.16
CA PRO A 24 2.76 -8.16 -1.57
C PRO A 24 1.72 -8.98 -2.35
N LYS A 25 0.45 -8.66 -2.16
CA LYS A 25 -0.64 -9.26 -2.93
C LYS A 25 -0.73 -8.61 -4.30
N THR A 26 -0.81 -9.43 -5.34
CA THR A 26 -1.04 -8.96 -6.71
C THR A 26 -2.52 -8.78 -7.05
N ASP A 27 -3.38 -9.49 -6.32
CA ASP A 27 -4.83 -9.40 -6.43
C ASP A 27 -5.44 -8.81 -5.14
N CYS A 28 -6.21 -7.74 -5.31
CA CYS A 28 -6.89 -7.04 -4.23
C CYS A 28 -8.28 -6.62 -4.71
N PRO A 29 -9.37 -7.11 -4.08
CA PRO A 29 -10.74 -6.76 -4.48
C PRO A 29 -11.07 -5.28 -4.24
N HIS A 30 -10.27 -4.59 -3.43
CA HIS A 30 -10.41 -3.16 -3.16
C HIS A 30 -9.73 -2.29 -4.24
N LEU A 31 -8.97 -2.89 -5.17
CA LEU A 31 -8.52 -2.19 -6.37
C LEU A 31 -9.65 -2.14 -7.39
N ARG A 32 -10.36 -1.01 -7.41
CA ARG A 32 -11.50 -0.78 -8.30
C ARG A 32 -11.08 -0.81 -9.78
N ASN A 33 -12.06 -0.93 -10.66
CA ASN A 33 -11.80 -0.92 -12.11
C ASN A 33 -11.76 0.51 -12.65
N HIS A 34 -10.74 1.26 -12.23
CA HIS A 34 -10.49 2.62 -12.68
C HIS A 34 -8.97 2.88 -12.71
N THR A 35 -8.58 3.98 -13.34
CA THR A 35 -7.18 4.40 -13.39
C THR A 35 -6.83 5.14 -12.11
N TYR A 36 -5.86 4.62 -11.37
CA TYR A 36 -5.30 5.33 -10.22
C TYR A 36 -4.31 6.38 -10.71
N THR A 37 -4.42 7.59 -10.17
CA THR A 37 -3.48 8.68 -10.40
C THR A 37 -2.95 9.20 -9.08
N LEU A 38 -1.73 9.72 -9.09
CA LEU A 38 -1.15 10.41 -7.96
C LEU A 38 -2.04 11.62 -7.58
N PRO A 39 -2.57 11.70 -6.36
CA PRO A 39 -3.32 12.87 -5.94
C PRO A 39 -2.38 14.09 -5.87
N GLN A 40 -2.88 15.28 -6.24
CA GLN A 40 -2.08 16.51 -6.22
C GLN A 40 -1.47 16.79 -4.84
N SER A 41 -2.15 16.40 -3.76
CA SER A 41 -1.65 16.54 -2.39
C SER A 41 -0.43 15.67 -2.08
N ALA A 42 -0.15 14.63 -2.88
CA ALA A 42 1.03 13.79 -2.75
C ALA A 42 2.27 14.37 -3.47
N HIS A 43 2.12 15.41 -4.29
CA HIS A 43 3.25 16.05 -4.96
C HIS A 43 4.14 16.79 -3.95
N ARG A 44 5.45 16.75 -4.18
CA ARG A 44 6.38 17.57 -3.40
C ARG A 44 6.18 19.03 -3.77
N VAL A 45 6.19 19.89 -2.76
CA VAL A 45 6.11 21.34 -2.91
C VAL A 45 7.40 21.93 -2.37
N HIS A 46 8.14 22.66 -3.22
CA HIS A 46 9.45 23.22 -2.89
C HIS A 46 10.44 22.18 -2.31
N GLY A 47 10.48 20.99 -2.92
CA GLY A 47 11.34 19.88 -2.48
C GLY A 47 10.93 19.22 -1.15
N ARG A 48 9.83 19.63 -0.51
CA ARG A 48 9.36 19.06 0.75
C ARG A 48 8.32 17.98 0.51
N GLN A 49 8.38 16.91 1.31
CA GLN A 49 7.33 15.89 1.31
C GLN A 49 6.04 16.49 1.91
N PRO A 50 4.87 16.08 1.40
CA PRO A 50 3.58 16.42 2.01
C PRO A 50 3.53 16.05 3.50
N ALA A 51 3.01 16.96 4.31
CA ALA A 51 2.80 16.73 5.74
C ALA A 51 1.43 16.08 6.00
N CYS A 52 1.31 15.36 7.11
CA CYS A 52 0.04 14.85 7.59
C CYS A 52 -0.92 16.01 7.84
N THR A 53 -2.13 15.94 7.28
CA THR A 53 -3.14 16.99 7.36
C THR A 53 -3.60 17.26 8.79
N ASP A 54 -3.60 16.24 9.65
CA ASP A 54 -4.12 16.32 11.02
C ASP A 54 -3.09 16.79 12.05
N CYS A 55 -1.81 16.40 11.92
CA CYS A 55 -0.79 16.69 12.93
C CYS A 55 0.50 17.32 12.42
N GLY A 56 0.63 17.53 11.11
CA GLY A 56 1.81 18.17 10.52
C GLY A 56 3.11 17.35 10.53
N GLU A 57 3.09 16.07 10.95
CA GLU A 57 4.26 15.19 10.80
C GLU A 57 4.65 15.10 9.32
N THR A 58 5.94 15.09 9.02
CA THR A 58 6.49 15.12 7.66
C THR A 58 7.13 13.80 7.24
N ARG A 59 7.24 12.85 8.18
CA ARG A 59 7.86 11.54 7.98
C ARG A 59 6.81 10.46 7.92
N GLU A 60 7.08 9.43 7.10
CA GLU A 60 6.24 8.24 6.98
C GLU A 60 4.78 8.58 6.69
N ASN A 61 4.54 9.56 5.82
CA ASN A 61 3.20 9.93 5.42
C ASN A 61 2.71 9.08 4.25
N TRP A 62 1.41 8.87 4.26
CA TRP A 62 0.68 8.09 3.27
C TRP A 62 -0.32 9.01 2.58
N ALA A 63 -0.55 8.78 1.29
CA ALA A 63 -1.58 9.45 0.52
C ALA A 63 -2.72 8.48 0.19
N CYS A 64 -3.96 8.91 0.37
CA CYS A 64 -5.13 8.14 -0.08
C CYS A 64 -5.20 8.14 -1.61
N LEU A 65 -5.46 6.99 -2.23
CA LEU A 65 -5.57 6.86 -3.69
C LEU A 65 -7.02 6.76 -4.20
N GLU A 66 -8.01 6.93 -3.32
CA GLU A 66 -9.40 6.95 -3.77
C GLU A 66 -9.72 8.24 -4.53
N GLU A 67 -10.59 8.13 -5.54
CA GLU A 67 -10.99 9.28 -6.36
C GLU A 67 -11.57 10.40 -5.50
N ASN A 68 -11.21 11.65 -5.84
CA ASN A 68 -11.65 12.86 -5.14
C ASN A 68 -11.22 12.92 -3.66
N CYS A 69 -10.24 12.11 -3.24
CA CYS A 69 -9.65 12.18 -1.90
C CYS A 69 -8.25 12.80 -1.95
N SER A 70 -8.04 13.84 -1.14
CA SER A 70 -6.74 14.53 -1.03
C SER A 70 -6.05 14.28 0.30
N GLN A 71 -6.51 13.31 1.11
CA GLN A 71 -6.01 13.08 2.46
C GLN A 71 -4.55 12.62 2.47
N ILE A 72 -3.73 13.31 3.28
CA ILE A 72 -2.38 12.86 3.67
C ILE A 72 -2.38 12.55 5.16
N GLY A 73 -2.01 11.32 5.52
CA GLY A 73 -2.05 10.84 6.90
C GLY A 73 -0.74 10.20 7.32
N CYS A 74 -0.32 10.44 8.56
CA CYS A 74 0.87 9.80 9.11
C CYS A 74 0.66 8.29 9.34
N SER A 75 1.76 7.53 9.28
CA SER A 75 1.76 6.07 9.40
C SER A 75 1.27 5.57 10.76
N ARG A 76 1.17 4.24 10.85
CA ARG A 76 0.90 3.53 12.11
C ARG A 76 2.00 3.65 13.18
N TYR A 77 3.22 3.99 12.75
CA TYR A 77 4.36 4.22 13.65
C TYR A 77 4.39 5.66 14.19
N GLN A 78 3.54 6.52 13.64
CA GLN A 78 3.28 7.87 14.14
C GLN A 78 1.92 7.89 14.87
N GLN A 79 1.01 8.81 14.51
CA GLN A 79 -0.29 8.98 15.18
C GLN A 79 -1.45 8.27 14.46
N LYS A 80 -1.18 7.40 13.47
CA LYS A 80 -2.19 6.56 12.80
C LYS A 80 -3.29 7.34 12.06
N HIS A 81 -3.05 8.58 11.63
CA HIS A 81 -4.08 9.37 10.96
C HIS A 81 -4.55 8.78 9.63
N MET A 82 -3.68 8.08 8.88
CA MET A 82 -4.16 7.40 7.67
C MET A 82 -5.05 6.19 8.00
N LEU A 83 -4.81 5.50 9.12
CA LEU A 83 -5.70 4.44 9.59
C LEU A 83 -7.05 5.02 10.05
N ALA A 84 -7.04 6.13 10.79
CA ALA A 84 -8.26 6.82 11.21
C ALA A 84 -9.09 7.27 10.00
N HIS A 85 -8.43 7.79 8.96
CA HIS A 85 -9.06 8.14 7.68
C HIS A 85 -9.73 6.94 7.01
N HIS A 86 -9.05 5.79 6.93
CA HIS A 86 -9.66 4.57 6.43
C HIS A 86 -10.91 4.18 7.22
N GLN A 87 -10.83 4.21 8.56
CA GLN A 87 -11.94 3.82 9.43
C GLN A 87 -13.16 4.75 9.30
N SER A 88 -12.96 6.04 9.02
CA SER A 88 -14.05 7.00 8.89
C SER A 88 -14.68 7.01 7.50
N THR A 89 -13.93 6.69 6.44
CA THR A 89 -14.37 6.83 5.04
C THR A 89 -14.54 5.51 4.30
N GLY A 90 -13.93 4.42 4.78
CA GLY A 90 -13.81 3.16 4.05
C GLY A 90 -12.74 3.16 2.95
N HIS A 91 -12.02 4.27 2.75
CA HIS A 91 -10.99 4.37 1.72
C HIS A 91 -9.84 3.43 2.04
N SER A 92 -9.62 2.42 1.20
CA SER A 92 -8.80 1.28 1.58
C SER A 92 -7.39 1.33 1.01
N ILE A 93 -7.19 2.00 -0.12
CA ILE A 93 -5.93 2.01 -0.85
C ILE A 93 -5.13 3.28 -0.54
N CYS A 94 -3.88 3.13 -0.12
CA CYS A 94 -2.96 4.24 0.12
C CYS A 94 -1.55 3.98 -0.42
N LEU A 95 -0.85 5.06 -0.72
CA LEU A 95 0.54 5.11 -1.19
C LEU A 95 1.44 5.66 -0.10
N SER A 96 2.53 4.97 0.23
CA SER A 96 3.61 5.49 1.06
C SER A 96 4.45 6.51 0.30
N LEU A 97 4.58 7.72 0.85
CA LEU A 97 5.42 8.77 0.29
C LEU A 97 6.91 8.55 0.61
N SER A 98 7.23 7.63 1.53
CA SER A 98 8.61 7.32 1.92
C SER A 98 9.27 6.32 0.97
N ASP A 99 8.61 5.21 0.68
CA ASP A 99 9.18 4.05 -0.01
C ASP A 99 8.38 3.59 -1.25
N HIS A 100 7.32 4.33 -1.62
CA HIS A 100 6.49 4.05 -2.82
C HIS A 100 5.76 2.71 -2.79
N SER A 101 5.66 2.12 -1.61
CA SER A 101 4.83 0.94 -1.39
C SER A 101 3.35 1.32 -1.35
N PHE A 102 2.49 0.39 -1.77
CA PHE A 102 1.05 0.54 -1.64
C PHE A 102 0.52 -0.39 -0.57
N TYR A 103 -0.48 0.07 0.17
CA TYR A 103 -1.11 -0.71 1.23
C TYR A 103 -2.62 -0.67 1.10
N CYS A 104 -3.24 -1.82 1.35
CA CYS A 104 -4.68 -1.94 1.46
C CYS A 104 -5.06 -2.21 2.92
N TYR A 105 -5.73 -1.24 3.57
CA TYR A 105 -6.17 -1.40 4.95
C TYR A 105 -7.18 -2.52 5.14
N ALA A 106 -8.12 -2.69 4.22
CA ALA A 106 -9.13 -3.75 4.32
C ALA A 106 -8.56 -5.17 4.10
N CYS A 107 -7.47 -5.30 3.33
CA CYS A 107 -6.75 -6.57 3.18
C CYS A 107 -5.63 -6.76 4.22
N GLU A 108 -5.35 -5.73 5.02
CA GLU A 108 -4.21 -5.63 5.93
C GLU A 108 -2.85 -6.00 5.29
N SER A 109 -2.68 -5.73 4.00
CA SER A 109 -1.54 -6.23 3.23
C SER A 109 -1.00 -5.19 2.24
N TYR A 110 0.29 -5.30 1.96
CA TYR A 110 0.90 -4.59 0.84
C TYR A 110 0.36 -5.13 -0.47
N ILE A 111 0.25 -4.25 -1.47
CA ILE A 111 -0.23 -4.60 -2.79
C ILE A 111 0.78 -4.21 -3.86
N ASP A 112 0.93 -5.08 -4.84
CA ASP A 112 1.76 -4.83 -6.03
C ASP A 112 0.96 -5.22 -7.27
N SER A 113 0.35 -4.22 -7.91
CA SER A 113 -0.59 -4.42 -9.01
C SER A 113 -0.22 -3.52 -10.17
N PRO A 114 -0.29 -4.00 -11.43
CA PRO A 114 -0.06 -3.18 -12.62
C PRO A 114 -0.93 -1.91 -12.69
N LYS A 115 -2.10 -1.92 -12.03
CA LYS A 115 -2.99 -0.75 -11.94
C LYS A 115 -2.36 0.45 -11.19
N LEU A 116 -1.36 0.20 -10.36
CA LEU A 116 -0.73 1.20 -9.50
C LEU A 116 0.63 1.66 -10.04
N THR A 117 1.17 1.00 -11.06
CA THR A 117 2.47 1.34 -11.67
C THR A 117 2.52 2.81 -12.11
N GLN A 118 1.44 3.30 -12.74
CA GLN A 118 1.35 4.67 -13.21
C GLN A 118 1.44 5.71 -12.07
N VAL A 119 0.95 5.38 -10.87
CA VAL A 119 1.03 6.27 -9.71
C VAL A 119 2.49 6.46 -9.28
N ASN A 120 3.28 5.39 -9.28
CA ASN A 120 4.70 5.46 -8.94
C ASN A 120 5.49 6.26 -9.99
N GLU A 121 5.21 6.06 -11.28
CA GLU A 121 5.81 6.85 -12.36
C GLU A 121 5.54 8.35 -12.19
N GLN A 122 4.28 8.71 -11.89
CA GLN A 122 3.89 10.11 -11.62
C GLN A 122 4.60 10.65 -10.37
N LEU A 123 4.72 9.85 -9.31
CA LEU A 123 5.41 10.26 -8.08
C LEU A 123 6.89 10.50 -8.33
N ILE A 124 7.55 9.63 -9.09
CA ILE A 124 8.97 9.79 -9.47
C ILE A 124 9.15 11.04 -10.33
N ALA A 125 8.30 11.26 -11.33
CA ALA A 125 8.35 12.44 -12.20
C ALA A 125 8.16 13.73 -11.40
N SER A 126 7.25 13.74 -10.41
CA SER A 126 7.02 14.91 -9.55
C SER A 126 8.20 15.29 -8.66
N ARG A 127 9.17 14.38 -8.44
CA ARG A 127 10.35 14.60 -7.57
C ARG A 127 11.52 15.27 -8.28
N GLN A 128 11.49 15.36 -9.60
CA GLN A 128 12.55 15.97 -10.42
C GLN A 128 12.29 17.44 -10.74
N GLN A 129 11.22 18.01 -10.18
CA GLN A 129 10.78 19.41 -10.34
C GLN A 129 10.94 20.17 -9.01
#